data_AF-A0A7W8CW58-F1
#
_entry.id   AF-A0A7W8CW58-F1
#
_cell.length_a   1.000
_cell.length_b   1.000
_cell.length_c   1.000
_cell.angle_alpha   90.00
_cell.angle_beta   90.00
_cell.angle_gamma   90.00
#
_symmetry.space_group_name_H-M   'P 1'
#
loop_
_entity.id
_entity.type
_entity.pdbx_description
1 polymer ?
#
loop_
_entity_poly.entity_id
_entity_poly.type
_entity_poly.pdbx_seq_one_letter_code
_entity_poly.pdbx_strand_id
1 'polypeptide(L)' 'MSQESWLPTLKTDTPEEGYNLAIKLARKAVGLTQPDENVRKKLRPVYANNADSLILASQVVAINFQTVAAANNYWRD' A
#
# COMPACT_ATOMS: atom_id res chain seq x y z
N MET A 1 14.03 -4.74 -23.44
CA MET A 1 14.00 -5.23 -22.05
C MET A 1 12.56 -5.08 -21.57
N SER A 2 11.86 -6.18 -21.37
CA SER A 2 10.53 -6.15 -20.74
C SER A 2 10.67 -5.52 -19.36
N GLN A 3 10.00 -4.39 -19.14
CA GLN A 3 10.00 -3.74 -17.84
C GLN A 3 9.30 -4.68 -16.86
N GLU A 4 10.03 -5.21 -15.87
CA GLU A 4 9.43 -6.10 -14.87
C GLU A 4 8.29 -5.37 -14.14
N SER A 5 7.17 -6.08 -13.96
CA SER A 5 6.01 -5.53 -13.25
C SER A 5 6.39 -5.16 -11.82
N TRP A 6 6.03 -3.96 -11.38
CA TRP A 6 6.24 -3.53 -9.99
C TRP A 6 5.35 -4.29 -8.99
N LEU A 7 4.30 -4.96 -9.48
CA LEU A 7 3.37 -5.83 -8.77
C LEU A 7 3.23 -7.17 -9.52
N PRO A 8 4.21 -8.08 -9.37
CA PRO A 8 4.19 -9.35 -10.11
C PRO A 8 3.19 -10.36 -9.53
N THR A 9 2.86 -10.27 -8.24
CA THR A 9 1.93 -11.19 -7.56
C THR A 9 1.29 -10.53 -6.34
N LEU A 10 0.15 -11.09 -5.91
CA LEU A 10 -0.48 -10.80 -4.61
C LEU A 10 -0.15 -11.86 -3.54
N LYS A 11 0.57 -12.92 -3.92
CA LYS A 11 0.99 -14.00 -3.01
C LYS A 11 2.13 -13.53 -2.11
N THR A 12 2.06 -13.86 -0.84
CA THR A 12 3.03 -13.52 0.23
C THR A 12 3.07 -14.65 1.25
N ASP A 13 4.24 -14.93 1.81
CA ASP A 13 4.46 -16.15 2.62
C ASP A 13 3.86 -16.01 4.03
N THR A 14 3.75 -14.78 4.55
CA THR A 14 3.21 -14.53 5.89
C THR A 14 2.17 -13.40 5.90
N PRO A 15 1.31 -13.32 6.95
CA PRO A 15 0.40 -12.19 7.13
C PRO A 15 1.12 -10.83 7.22
N GLU A 16 2.31 -10.79 7.82
CA GLU A 16 3.12 -9.56 7.93
C GLU A 16 3.59 -9.09 6.55
N GLU A 17 4.08 -9.99 5.71
CA GLU A 17 4.42 -9.67 4.32
C GLU A 17 3.20 -9.23 3.51
N GLY A 18 2.04 -9.86 3.74
CA GLY A 18 0.77 -9.43 3.16
C GLY A 18 0.39 -8.00 3.55
N TYR A 19 0.60 -7.63 4.81
CA TYR A 19 0.34 -6.27 5.29
C TYR A 19 1.33 -5.27 4.70
N ASN A 20 2.60 -5.63 4.61
CA ASN A 20 3.63 -4.83 3.93
C ASN A 20 3.30 -4.61 2.45
N LEU A 21 2.77 -5.63 1.76
CA LEU A 21 2.27 -5.51 0.39
C LEU A 21 1.08 -4.54 0.31
N ALA A 22 0.12 -4.63 1.22
CA ALA A 22 -1.03 -3.72 1.28
C ALA A 22 -0.61 -2.25 1.47
N ILE A 23 0.40 -1.99 2.29
CA ILE A 23 1.02 -0.66 2.43
C ILE A 23 1.68 -0.22 1.12
N LYS A 24 2.43 -1.12 0.47
CA LYS A 24 3.09 -0.84 -0.82
C LYS A 24 2.05 -0.45 -1.89
N LEU A 25 0.93 -1.16 -1.97
CA LEU A 25 -0.19 -0.84 -2.88
C LEU A 25 -0.72 0.57 -2.64
N ALA A 26 -1.02 0.92 -1.38
CA ALA A 26 -1.52 2.26 -1.02
C ALA A 26 -0.53 3.37 -1.41
N ARG A 27 0.76 3.18 -1.12
CA ARG A 27 1.82 4.15 -1.47
C ARG A 27 2.04 4.25 -2.98
N LYS A 28 1.93 3.15 -3.72
CA LYS A 28 2.06 3.12 -5.18
C LYS A 28 0.91 3.86 -5.86
N ALA A 29 -0.32 3.73 -5.36
CA ALA A 29 -1.45 4.52 -5.84
C ALA A 29 -1.17 6.04 -5.74
N VAL A 30 -0.71 6.52 -4.57
CA VAL A 30 -0.32 7.94 -4.40
C VAL A 30 0.79 8.36 -5.37
N GLY A 31 1.81 7.52 -5.58
CA GLY A 31 2.90 7.79 -6.50
C GLY A 31 2.48 7.84 -7.98
N LEU A 32 1.48 7.04 -8.37
CA LEU A 32 0.92 7.04 -9.72
C LEU A 32 -0.01 8.23 -9.97
N THR A 33 -0.81 8.61 -8.98
CA THR A 33 -1.71 9.77 -9.07
C THR A 33 -0.95 11.09 -9.06
N GLN A 34 0.10 11.19 -8.24
CA GLN A 34 0.97 12.36 -8.18
C GLN A 34 2.41 11.94 -8.46
N PRO A 35 2.88 12.00 -9.73
CA PRO A 35 4.21 11.52 -10.11
C PRO A 35 5.35 12.44 -9.65
N ASP A 36 5.10 13.73 -9.37
CA ASP A 36 6.13 14.65 -8.89
C ASP A 36 6.48 14.37 -7.41
N GLU A 37 7.71 13.92 -7.18
CA GLU A 37 8.23 13.67 -5.84
C GLU A 37 8.31 14.92 -4.98
N ASN A 38 8.61 16.08 -5.57
CA ASN A 38 8.71 17.34 -4.83
C ASN A 38 7.36 17.75 -4.27
N VAL A 39 6.28 17.55 -5.04
CA VAL A 39 4.91 17.76 -4.55
C VAL A 39 4.61 16.78 -3.41
N ARG A 40 4.90 15.49 -3.57
CA ARG A 40 4.67 14.50 -2.49
C ARG A 40 5.43 14.82 -1.21
N LYS A 41 6.68 15.30 -1.32
CA LYS A 41 7.51 15.73 -0.19
C LYS A 41 6.88 16.92 0.55
N LYS A 42 6.32 17.89 -0.18
CA LYS A 42 5.60 19.04 0.40
C LYS A 42 4.30 18.63 1.11
N LEU A 43 3.60 17.62 0.60
CA LEU A 43 2.34 17.13 1.19
C LEU A 43 2.55 16.23 2.42
N ARG A 44 3.70 15.53 2.51
CA ARG A 44 3.96 14.56 3.60
C ARG A 44 3.80 15.14 5.01
N PRO A 45 4.35 16.31 5.36
CA PRO A 45 4.19 16.87 6.70
C PRO A 45 2.74 17.21 7.06
N VAL A 46 1.90 17.52 6.05
CA VAL A 46 0.49 17.87 6.27
C VAL A 46 -0.29 16.67 6.76
N TYR A 47 -0.28 15.57 6.00
CA TYR A 47 -1.08 14.39 6.36
C TYR A 47 -0.42 13.53 7.46
N ALA A 48 0.90 13.58 7.62
CA ALA A 48 1.59 12.80 8.64
C ALA A 48 1.35 13.30 10.07
N ASN A 49 0.92 14.56 10.23
CA ASN A 49 0.62 15.18 11.52
C ASN A 49 -0.89 15.44 11.73
N ASN A 50 -1.75 14.87 10.88
CA ASN A 50 -3.19 15.06 10.94
C ASN A 50 -3.88 13.73 11.30
N ALA A 51 -4.65 13.72 12.40
CA ALA A 51 -5.27 12.51 12.93
C ALA A 51 -6.22 11.83 11.93
N ASP A 52 -7.11 12.60 11.29
CA ASP A 52 -8.05 12.08 10.29
C ASP A 52 -7.30 11.46 9.12
N SER A 53 -6.21 12.09 8.68
CA SER A 53 -5.38 11.58 7.60
C SER A 53 -4.68 10.28 7.97
N LEU A 54 -4.21 10.13 9.22
CA LEU A 54 -3.61 8.89 9.70
C LEU A 54 -4.65 7.76 9.78
N ILE A 55 -5.86 8.05 10.24
CA ILE A 55 -6.98 7.11 10.27
C ILE A 55 -7.36 6.68 8.85
N LEU A 56 -7.49 7.64 7.92
CA LEU A 56 -7.79 7.35 6.51
C LEU A 56 -6.69 6.52 5.84
N ALA A 57 -5.42 6.81 6.10
CA ALA A 57 -4.32 5.99 5.61
C ALA A 57 -4.41 4.54 6.12
N SER A 58 -4.75 4.35 7.41
CA SER A 58 -4.98 3.03 7.99
C SER A 58 -6.16 2.30 7.32
N GLN A 59 -7.27 3.00 7.07
CA GLN A 59 -8.44 2.44 6.39
C GLN A 59 -8.10 1.94 4.97
N VAL A 60 -7.35 2.73 4.19
CA VAL A 60 -6.93 2.32 2.83
C VAL A 60 -6.06 1.06 2.88
N VAL A 61 -5.12 1.00 3.84
CA VAL A 61 -4.29 -0.19 4.04
C VAL A 61 -5.14 -1.40 4.44
N ALA A 62 -6.12 -1.23 5.32
CA ALA A 62 -7.03 -2.31 5.72
C ALA A 62 -7.83 -2.88 4.54
N ILE A 63 -8.34 -2.00 3.65
CA ILE A 63 -9.06 -2.42 2.43
C ILE A 63 -8.14 -3.21 1.48
N ASN A 64 -6.91 -2.74 1.27
CA ASN A 64 -5.93 -3.49 0.47
C ASN A 64 -5.57 -4.83 1.12
N PHE A 65 -5.37 -4.84 2.44
CA PHE A 65 -5.01 -6.05 3.17
C PHE A 65 -6.12 -7.09 3.13
N GLN A 66 -7.39 -6.69 3.15
CA GLN A 66 -8.52 -7.60 2.92
C GLN A 66 -8.37 -8.35 1.58
N THR A 67 -8.01 -7.63 0.52
CA THR A 67 -7.78 -8.23 -0.82
C THR A 67 -6.56 -9.15 -0.81
N VAL A 68 -5.44 -8.73 -0.22
CA VAL A 68 -4.21 -9.53 -0.14
C VAL A 68 -4.42 -10.79 0.70
N ALA A 69 -5.10 -10.70 1.84
CA ALA A 69 -5.42 -11.83 2.69
C ALA A 69 -6.30 -12.85 1.97
N ALA A 70 -7.34 -12.40 1.25
CA ALA A 70 -8.16 -13.26 0.42
C ALA A 70 -7.34 -13.95 -0.69
N ALA A 71 -6.42 -13.22 -1.34
CA ALA A 71 -5.52 -13.78 -2.34
C ALA A 71 -4.59 -14.86 -1.76
N ASN A 72 -4.28 -14.83 -0.46
CA ASN A 72 -3.41 -15.77 0.25
C ASN A 72 -4.18 -16.83 1.05
N ASN A 73 -5.48 -17.01 0.79
CA ASN A 73 -6.33 -17.94 1.56
C ASN A 73 -6.22 -17.73 3.09
N TYR A 74 -6.01 -16.49 3.51
CA TYR A 74 -5.81 -16.08 4.90
C TYR A 74 -4.67 -16.80 5.64
N TRP A 75 -3.68 -17.34 4.92
CA TRP A 75 -2.57 -18.11 5.50
C TRP A 75 -3.03 -19.23 6.42
N ARG A 76 -4.14 -19.89 6.06
CA ARG A 76 -4.70 -21.04 6.77
C ARG A 76 -3.91 -22.30 6.44
N ASP A 77 -2.65 -22.35 6.85
CA ASP A 77 -1.81 -23.55 6.89
C ASP A 77 -1.12 -23.63 8.26
#